data_AF-A0A7X3G1V3-F1
#
_entry.id   AF-A0A7X3G1V3-F1
#
_cell.length_a   1.000
_cell.length_b   1.000
_cell.length_c   1.000
_cell.angle_alpha   90.00
_cell.angle_beta   90.00
_cell.angle_gamma   90.00
#
_symmetry.space_group_name_H-M   'P 1'
#
loop_
_entity.id
_entity.type
_entity.pdbx_description
1 polymer ?
#
loop_
_entity_poly.entity_id
_entity_poly.type
_entity_poly.pdbx_seq_one_letter_code
_entity_poly.pdbx_strand_id
1 'polypeptide(L)'
;MTQAAPTTAAVAKPVSLTLMGPGHVIFQELAVHIRDGYVPNPDYPVEFFQNGHVSIMCVLGNPTQYAIDKARESHELALAQQEADFQRAVQAEAKRLAEQAAREELERKIAAVKADQARAIRELEKATAAEIAKLSK
;
A
#
# COMPACT_ATOMS: atom_id res chain seq x y z
N MET A 1 -1.89 -20.56 3.67
CA MET A 1 -1.04 -20.08 4.79
C MET A 1 -0.69 -18.64 4.48
N THR A 2 -1.37 -17.69 5.14
CA THR A 2 -1.18 -16.25 4.90
C THR A 2 0.12 -15.85 5.58
N GLN A 3 1.12 -15.47 4.78
CA GLN A 3 2.41 -14.99 5.28
C GLN A 3 2.19 -13.64 5.95
N ALA A 4 2.27 -13.60 7.27
CA ALA A 4 2.24 -12.36 8.03
C ALA A 4 3.41 -11.48 7.56
N ALA A 5 3.10 -10.24 7.17
CA ALA A 5 4.11 -9.26 6.82
C ALA A 5 5.10 -9.11 7.99
N PRO A 6 6.41 -8.96 7.71
CA PRO A 6 7.39 -8.75 8.76
C PRO A 6 7.00 -7.48 9.51
N THR A 7 6.61 -7.63 10.77
CA THR A 7 6.50 -6.50 11.69
C THR A 7 7.94 -6.01 11.88
N THR A 8 8.32 -4.99 11.12
CA THR A 8 9.54 -4.22 11.38
C THR A 8 9.42 -3.70 12.81
N ALA A 9 10.06 -4.41 13.75
CA ALA A 9 10.17 -3.94 15.11
C ALA A 9 10.80 -2.54 15.03
N ALA A 10 10.02 -1.53 15.42
CA ALA A 10 10.51 -0.16 15.49
C ALA A 10 11.74 -0.18 16.39
N VAL A 11 12.91 0.07 15.82
CA VAL A 11 14.15 0.17 16.59
C VAL A 11 13.94 1.30 17.58
N ALA A 12 13.82 0.95 18.87
CA ALA A 12 13.59 1.93 19.92
C ALA A 12 14.78 2.90 19.94
N LYS A 13 14.49 4.19 19.75
CA LYS A 13 15.51 5.24 19.81
C LYS A 13 16.15 5.22 21.22
N PRO A 14 17.48 5.34 21.34
CA PRO A 14 18.13 5.38 22.65
C PRO A 14 17.66 6.60 23.45
N VAL A 15 17.49 6.45 24.77
CA VAL A 15 16.98 7.53 25.64
C VAL A 15 17.99 8.67 25.78
N SER A 16 19.27 8.38 25.63
CA SER A 16 20.36 9.35 25.71
C SER A 16 21.44 9.03 24.68
N LEU A 17 22.10 10.08 24.18
CA LEU A 17 23.27 9.99 23.30
C LEU A 17 24.34 10.99 23.75
N THR A 18 25.60 10.65 23.54
CA THR A 18 26.72 11.54 23.81
C THR A 18 27.45 11.83 22.51
N LEU A 19 27.54 13.11 22.15
CA LEU A 19 28.25 13.58 20.98
C LEU A 19 29.61 14.09 21.42
N MET A 20 30.69 13.52 20.87
CA MET A 20 32.05 13.90 21.24
C MET A 20 32.95 13.97 20.01
N GLY A 21 33.62 15.10 19.82
CA GLY A 21 34.47 15.31 18.65
C GLY A 21 34.79 16.78 18.40
N PRO A 22 35.39 17.13 17.25
CA PRO A 22 35.65 18.51 16.88
C PRO A 22 34.35 19.33 16.84
N GLY A 23 34.33 20.51 17.46
CA GLY A 23 33.08 21.27 17.67
C GLY A 23 32.28 21.55 16.40
N HIS A 24 32.94 21.88 15.29
CA HIS A 24 32.28 22.16 14.02
C HIS A 24 31.52 20.94 13.44
N VAL A 25 31.97 19.71 13.73
CA VAL A 25 31.26 18.47 13.35
C VAL A 25 30.13 18.20 14.34
N ILE A 26 30.42 18.31 15.63
CA ILE A 26 29.44 17.99 16.69
C ILE A 26 28.23 18.92 16.67
N PHE A 27 28.38 20.21 16.36
CA PHE A 27 27.23 21.11 16.24
C PHE A 27 26.35 20.79 15.01
N GLN A 28 26.94 20.30 13.92
CA GLN A 28 26.16 19.83 12.76
C GLN A 28 25.41 18.55 13.11
N GLU A 29 26.07 17.62 13.79
CA GLU A 29 25.45 16.37 14.24
C GLU A 29 24.33 16.63 15.26
N LEU A 30 24.55 17.55 16.20
CA LEU A 30 23.54 17.98 17.17
C LEU A 30 22.29 18.51 16.47
N ALA A 31 22.43 19.30 15.41
CA ALA A 31 21.29 19.83 14.67
C ALA A 31 20.43 18.73 14.03
N VAL A 32 21.04 17.60 13.64
CA VAL A 32 20.32 16.42 13.16
C VAL A 32 19.58 15.76 14.32
N HIS A 33 20.26 15.50 15.44
CA HIS A 33 19.64 14.84 16.59
C HIS A 33 18.53 15.67 17.24
N ILE A 34 18.61 17.00 17.19
CA ILE A 34 17.51 17.88 17.64
C ILE A 34 16.24 17.67 16.81
N ARG A 35 16.37 17.47 15.48
CA ARG A 35 15.22 17.13 14.63
C ARG A 35 14.64 15.77 14.98
N ASP A 36 15.48 14.87 15.46
CA ASP A 36 15.07 13.55 15.93
C ASP A 36 14.45 13.53 17.33
N GLY A 37 14.34 14.69 17.97
CA GLY A 37 13.70 14.89 19.26
C GLY A 37 14.66 14.94 20.45
N TYR A 38 15.98 14.91 20.23
CA TYR A 38 16.95 15.02 21.31
C TYR A 38 17.18 16.48 21.72
N VAL A 39 17.40 16.70 23.01
CA VAL A 39 17.75 18.00 23.56
C VAL A 39 19.02 17.86 24.40
N PRO A 40 19.92 18.88 24.43
CA PRO A 40 21.03 18.89 25.38
C PRO A 40 20.50 18.69 26.80
N ASN A 41 21.16 17.80 27.56
CA ASN A 41 20.73 17.48 28.91
C ASN A 41 20.93 18.72 29.81
N PRO A 42 19.87 19.24 30.47
CA PRO A 42 19.99 20.41 31.34
C PRO A 42 20.85 20.16 32.59
N ASP A 43 20.99 18.91 33.02
CA ASP A 43 21.76 18.54 34.22
C ASP A 43 23.27 18.43 33.95
N TYR A 44 23.67 18.37 32.66
CA TYR A 44 25.06 18.20 32.26
C TYR A 44 25.49 19.31 31.30
N PRO A 45 26.43 20.18 31.71
CA PRO A 45 26.87 21.27 30.85
C PRO A 45 27.59 20.76 29.61
N VAL A 46 27.49 21.53 28.53
CA VAL A 46 28.30 21.30 27.33
C VAL A 46 29.76 21.58 27.66
N GLU A 47 30.62 20.58 27.46
CA GLU A 47 32.05 20.70 27.74
C GLU A 47 32.81 21.10 26.47
N PHE A 48 33.58 22.18 26.57
CA PHE A 48 34.52 22.59 25.53
C PHE A 48 35.94 22.28 25.98
N PHE A 49 36.64 21.48 25.19
CA PHE A 49 38.03 21.14 25.44
C PHE A 49 38.95 22.14 24.74
N GLN A 50 40.13 22.40 25.31
CA GLN A 50 41.10 23.36 24.78
C GLN A 50 41.62 23.02 23.37
N ASN A 51 41.49 21.75 22.94
CA ASN A 51 41.83 21.28 21.60
C ASN A 51 40.71 21.52 20.55
N GLY A 52 39.65 22.26 20.91
CA GLY A 52 38.51 22.52 20.03
C GLY A 52 37.52 21.35 19.91
N HIS A 53 37.66 20.31 20.75
CA HIS A 53 36.63 19.29 20.89
C HIS A 53 35.49 19.77 21.78
N VAL A 54 34.31 19.19 21.57
CA VAL A 54 33.11 19.43 22.36
C VAL A 54 32.53 18.07 22.76
N SER A 55 32.04 17.98 24.00
CA SER A 55 31.21 16.87 24.48
C SER A 55 29.81 17.41 24.84
N ILE A 56 28.78 16.84 24.22
CA ILE A 56 27.38 17.20 24.44
C ILE A 56 26.61 15.93 24.75
N MET A 57 26.11 15.81 25.98
CA MET A 57 25.13 14.78 26.30
C MET A 57 23.74 15.27 25.93
N CYS A 58 23.03 14.50 25.11
CA CYS A 58 21.66 14.76 24.72
C CYS A 58 20.75 13.67 25.28
N VAL A 59 19.53 14.05 25.65
CA VAL A 59 18.47 13.15 26.09
C VAL A 59 17.28 13.31 25.17
N LEU A 60 16.51 12.23 24.98
CA LEU A 60 15.28 12.31 24.21
C LEU A 60 14.31 13.24 24.96
N GLY A 61 13.97 14.36 24.35
CA GLY A 61 13.03 15.31 24.92
C GLY A 61 11.63 14.70 24.99
N ASN A 62 10.84 15.17 25.94
CA ASN A 62 9.42 14.85 25.94
C ASN A 62 8.72 15.64 24.84
N PRO A 63 7.92 15.00 23.97
CA PRO A 63 7.16 15.71 22.95
C PRO A 63 6.20 16.68 23.64
N THR A 64 6.10 17.90 23.11
CA THR A 64 5.10 18.86 23.58
C THR A 64 3.70 18.36 23.24
N GLN A 65 2.68 18.79 23.99
CA GLN A 65 1.29 18.41 23.72
C GLN A 65 0.88 18.74 22.27
N TYR A 66 1.33 19.89 21.75
CA TYR A 66 1.13 20.26 20.34
C TYR A 66 1.68 19.24 19.35
N ALA A 67 2.88 18.69 19.59
CA ALA A 67 3.47 17.67 18.73
C ALA A 67 2.68 16.36 18.78
N ILE A 68 2.17 15.98 19.96
CA ILE A 68 1.28 14.82 20.13
C ILE A 68 -0.03 15.02 19.35
N ASP A 69 -0.65 16.19 19.47
CA ASP A 69 -1.91 16.51 18.78
C ASP A 69 -1.73 16.49 17.25
N LYS A 70 -0.63 17.05 16.74
CA LYS A 70 -0.30 17.02 15.31
C LYS A 70 -0.01 15.61 14.79
N ALA A 71 0.67 14.78 15.58
CA ALA A 71 0.88 13.38 15.23
C ALA A 71 -0.47 12.63 15.15
N ARG A 72 -1.40 12.91 16.06
CA ARG A 72 -2.75 12.32 16.04
C ARG A 72 -3.53 12.74 14.80
N GLU A 73 -3.53 14.04 14.48
CA GLU A 73 -4.19 14.58 13.27
C GLU A 73 -3.62 13.93 11.99
N SER A 74 -2.29 13.81 11.89
CA SER A 74 -1.65 13.17 10.74
C SER A 74 -2.00 11.68 10.64
N HIS A 75 -2.14 10.99 11.78
CA HIS A 75 -2.52 9.59 11.81
C HIS A 75 -3.98 9.38 11.40
N GLU A 76 -4.88 10.23 11.89
CA GLU A 76 -6.31 10.22 11.50
C GLU A 76 -6.46 10.46 9.99
N LEU A 77 -5.70 11.40 9.42
CA LEU A 77 -5.69 11.65 7.98
C LEU A 77 -5.21 10.43 7.17
N ALA A 78 -4.11 9.81 7.61
CA ALA A 78 -3.57 8.62 6.95
C ALA A 78 -4.56 7.45 6.97
N LEU A 79 -5.24 7.22 8.09
CA LEU A 79 -6.29 6.21 8.20
C LEU A 79 -7.46 6.49 7.26
N ALA A 80 -7.95 7.72 7.19
CA ALA A 80 -9.03 8.10 6.30
C ALA A 80 -8.66 7.88 4.83
N GLN A 81 -7.41 8.17 4.46
CA GLN A 81 -6.92 7.95 3.10
C GLN A 81 -6.78 6.46 2.77
N GLN A 82 -6.27 5.66 3.72
CA GLN A 82 -6.19 4.21 3.58
C GLN A 82 -7.58 3.58 3.39
N GLU A 83 -8.57 4.03 4.15
CA GLU A 83 -9.95 3.55 4.02
C GLU A 83 -10.55 3.92 2.65
N ALA A 84 -10.34 5.16 2.19
CA ALA A 84 -10.81 5.59 0.88
C ALA A 84 -10.19 4.77 -0.27
N ASP A 85 -8.89 4.48 -0.20
CA ASP A 85 -8.20 3.67 -1.20
C ASP A 85 -8.67 2.21 -1.17
N PHE A 86 -8.91 1.66 0.03
CA PHE A 86 -9.49 0.34 0.17
C PHE A 86 -10.89 0.26 -0.46
N GLN A 87 -11.77 1.23 -0.19
CA GLN A 87 -13.11 1.26 -0.79
C GLN A 87 -13.07 1.35 -2.31
N ARG A 88 -12.16 2.17 -2.88
CA ARG A 88 -11.95 2.24 -4.33
C ARG A 88 -11.51 0.89 -4.91
N ALA A 89 -10.57 0.21 -4.25
CA ALA A 89 -10.10 -1.10 -4.68
C ALA A 89 -11.23 -2.15 -4.66
N VAL A 90 -12.05 -2.15 -3.60
CA VAL A 90 -13.22 -3.05 -3.49
C VAL A 90 -14.23 -2.77 -4.61
N GLN A 91 -14.55 -1.51 -4.90
CA GLN A 91 -15.47 -1.17 -5.98
C GLN A 91 -14.94 -1.56 -7.36
N ALA A 92 -13.65 -1.36 -7.60
CA ALA A 92 -13.00 -1.75 -8.85
C ALA A 92 -13.06 -3.27 -9.06
N GLU A 93 -12.77 -4.04 -8.01
CA GLU A 93 -12.82 -5.50 -8.09
C GLU A 93 -14.27 -6.02 -8.23
N ALA A 94 -15.22 -5.43 -7.51
CA ALA A 94 -16.64 -5.75 -7.67
C ALA A 94 -17.13 -5.50 -9.11
N LYS A 95 -16.72 -4.38 -9.71
CA LYS A 95 -17.03 -4.07 -11.11
C LYS A 95 -16.41 -5.09 -12.07
N ARG A 96 -15.14 -5.47 -11.85
CA ARG A 96 -14.45 -6.47 -12.66
C ARG A 96 -15.16 -7.83 -12.61
N LEU A 97 -15.58 -8.26 -11.42
CA LEU A 97 -16.33 -9.50 -11.24
C LEU A 97 -17.70 -9.46 -11.93
N ALA A 98 -18.41 -8.33 -11.84
CA ALA A 98 -19.70 -8.16 -12.52
C ALA A 98 -19.57 -8.21 -14.04
N GLU A 99 -18.55 -7.55 -14.61
CA GLU A 99 -18.26 -7.59 -16.05
C GLU A 99 -17.87 -9.00 -16.51
N GLN A 100 -17.09 -9.73 -15.71
CA GLN A 100 -16.72 -11.11 -16.02
C GLN A 100 -17.96 -12.03 -16.02
N ALA A 101 -18.81 -11.92 -15.00
CA ALA A 101 -20.06 -12.70 -14.94
C ALA A 101 -20.99 -12.41 -16.13
N ALA A 102 -21.11 -11.13 -16.53
CA ALA A 102 -21.91 -10.74 -17.69
C ALA A 102 -21.37 -11.34 -19.00
N ARG A 103 -20.04 -11.36 -19.18
CA ARG A 103 -19.39 -12.00 -20.35
C ARG A 103 -19.63 -13.49 -20.37
N GLU A 104 -19.47 -14.18 -19.25
CA GLU A 104 -19.70 -15.62 -19.15
C GLU A 104 -21.17 -15.98 -19.47
N GLU A 105 -22.13 -15.17 -19.04
CA GLU A 105 -23.54 -15.38 -19.38
C GLU A 105 -23.81 -15.18 -20.89
N LEU A 106 -23.22 -14.13 -21.48
CA LEU A 106 -23.30 -13.86 -22.92
C LEU A 106 -22.69 -15.00 -23.73
N GLU A 107 -21.52 -15.51 -23.34
CA GLU A 107 -20.87 -16.65 -23.98
C GLU A 107 -21.73 -17.90 -23.94
N ARG A 108 -22.37 -18.19 -22.80
CA ARG A 108 -23.32 -19.31 -22.68
C ARG A 108 -24.51 -19.15 -23.62
N LYS A 109 -25.09 -17.95 -23.71
CA LYS A 109 -26.19 -17.67 -24.64
C LYS A 109 -25.76 -17.83 -26.10
N ILE A 110 -24.60 -17.33 -26.48
CA ILE A 110 -24.04 -17.48 -27.83
C ILE A 110 -23.80 -18.97 -28.15
N ALA A 111 -23.25 -19.73 -27.21
CA ALA A 111 -23.02 -21.17 -27.38
C ALA A 111 -24.33 -21.94 -27.58
N ALA A 112 -25.39 -21.61 -26.83
CA ALA A 112 -26.71 -22.21 -27.00
C ALA A 112 -27.29 -21.91 -28.39
N VAL A 113 -27.27 -20.63 -28.82
CA VAL A 113 -27.77 -20.24 -30.16
C VAL A 113 -26.97 -20.93 -31.27
N LYS A 114 -25.65 -21.04 -31.14
CA LYS A 114 -24.82 -21.76 -32.11
C LYS A 114 -25.20 -23.25 -32.21
N ALA A 115 -25.48 -23.89 -31.07
CA ALA A 115 -25.90 -25.29 -31.05
C ALA A 115 -27.26 -25.48 -31.74
N ASP A 116 -28.22 -24.57 -31.50
CA ASP A 116 -29.53 -24.59 -32.15
C ASP A 116 -29.42 -24.37 -33.67
N GLN A 117 -28.62 -23.39 -34.10
CA GLN A 117 -28.36 -23.14 -35.52
C GLN A 117 -27.69 -24.35 -36.20
N ALA A 118 -26.71 -24.98 -35.56
CA ALA A 118 -26.06 -26.18 -36.09
C ALA A 118 -27.02 -27.37 -36.21
N ARG A 119 -28.04 -27.45 -35.35
CA ARG A 119 -29.11 -28.44 -35.50
C ARG A 119 -30.02 -28.11 -36.68
N ALA A 120 -30.47 -26.85 -36.78
CA ALA A 120 -31.34 -26.40 -37.86
C ALA A 120 -30.70 -26.57 -39.25
N ILE A 121 -29.40 -26.25 -39.39
CA ILE A 121 -28.65 -26.45 -40.63
C ILE A 121 -28.64 -27.94 -41.02
N ARG A 122 -28.36 -28.85 -40.08
CA ARG A 122 -28.37 -30.29 -40.34
C ARG A 122 -29.74 -30.82 -40.76
N GLU A 123 -30.81 -30.27 -40.19
CA GLU A 123 -32.18 -30.62 -40.60
C GLU A 123 -32.51 -30.09 -42.00
N LEU A 124 -32.09 -28.86 -42.33
CA LEU A 124 -32.20 -28.26 -43.66
C LEU A 124 -31.40 -29.03 -44.72
N GLU A 125 -30.16 -29.42 -44.42
CA GLU A 125 -29.32 -30.24 -45.30
C GLU A 125 -29.98 -31.59 -45.62
N LYS A 126 -30.54 -32.26 -44.60
CA LYS A 126 -31.29 -33.51 -44.79
C LYS A 126 -32.53 -33.31 -45.66
N ALA A 127 -33.31 -32.26 -45.41
CA ALA A 127 -34.48 -31.93 -46.22
C ALA A 127 -34.10 -31.64 -47.68
N THR A 128 -33.02 -30.87 -47.88
CA THR A 128 -32.52 -30.50 -49.21
C THR A 128 -32.03 -31.74 -49.98
N ALA A 129 -31.27 -32.62 -49.32
CA ALA A 129 -30.82 -33.89 -49.92
C ALA A 129 -32.01 -34.80 -50.31
N ALA A 130 -33.06 -34.84 -49.48
CA ALA A 130 -34.26 -35.60 -49.78
C ALA A 130 -35.03 -35.05 -50.99
N GLU A 131 -35.12 -33.74 -51.16
CA GLU A 131 -35.75 -33.12 -52.34
C GLU A 131 -34.92 -33.30 -53.62
N ILE A 132 -33.59 -33.17 -53.53
CA ILE A 132 -32.69 -33.47 -54.67
C ILE A 132 -32.86 -34.93 -55.12
N ALA A 133 -32.98 -35.88 -54.18
CA ALA A 133 -33.19 -37.29 -54.49
C ALA A 133 -34.53 -37.56 -55.19
N LYS A 134 -35.57 -36.74 -54.94
CA LYS A 134 -36.86 -36.82 -55.65
C LYS A 134 -36.79 -36.28 -57.08
N LEU A 135 -35.99 -35.25 -57.32
CA LEU A 135 -35.75 -34.68 -58.65
C LEU A 135 -34.88 -35.57 -59.56
N SER A 136 -34.15 -36.53 -58.96
CA SER A 136 -33.22 -37.43 -59.66
C SER A 136 -33.85 -38.77 -60.11
N LYS A 137 -35.18 -38.90 -59.97
CA LYS A 137 -35.99 -40.06 -60.39
C LYS A 137 -36.98 -39.63 -61.47
#